data_AF-A0A937XF66-F1
#
_entry.id   AF-A0A937XF66-F1
#
_cell.length_a   1.000
_cell.length_b   1.000
_cell.length_c   1.000
_cell.angle_alpha   90.00
_cell.angle_beta   90.00
_cell.angle_gamma   90.00
#
_symmetry.space_group_name_H-M   'P 1'
#
loop_
_entity.id
_entity.type
_entity.pdbx_description
1 polymer ?
#
loop_
_entity_poly.entity_id
_entity_poly.type
_entity_poly.pdbx_seq_one_letter_code
_entity_poly.pdbx_strand_id
1 'polypeptide(L)'
;MRAKAKSRRRSTSPGATRRTPAAAPAARAPRRRRAPACSRAAEGLPASAEAPELLDVPRAGRIHVNRNLRMASVRAIGFDMDHTLACYRRKPFEALAFEQAQAKVAALGYPRETLALRYDPDFVIRGLIVDRRRGNILKMDRHHYAVQAFHGTRKLPPEMR
;
A
#
# COMPACT_ATOMS: atom_id res chain seq x y z
N MET A 1 -80.51 15.07 14.36
CA MET A 1 -80.70 16.53 14.54
C MET A 1 -79.36 17.13 14.93
N ARG A 2 -78.64 17.86 14.05
CA ARG A 2 -78.47 19.34 14.00
C ARG A 2 -78.14 19.95 15.38
N ALA A 3 -77.05 20.72 15.58
CA ALA A 3 -76.62 21.96 14.89
C ALA A 3 -75.07 22.16 14.98
N LYS A 4 -74.32 22.49 13.92
CA LYS A 4 -73.96 23.82 13.36
C LYS A 4 -73.57 24.93 14.36
N ALA A 5 -72.31 25.38 14.27
CA ALA A 5 -71.96 26.81 14.26
C ALA A 5 -70.67 27.07 13.45
N LYS A 6 -70.74 28.11 12.62
CA LYS A 6 -69.72 28.62 11.68
C LYS A 6 -68.67 29.46 12.41
N SER A 7 -67.44 29.49 11.89
CA SER A 7 -66.76 30.78 11.65
C SER A 7 -65.62 30.63 10.64
N ARG A 8 -65.72 31.39 9.54
CA ARG A 8 -64.63 31.71 8.62
C ARG A 8 -63.85 32.89 9.20
N ARG A 9 -62.52 32.91 9.01
CA ARG A 9 -61.78 34.05 8.45
C ARG A 9 -60.38 33.62 8.00
N ARG A 10 -60.00 34.13 6.82
CA ARG A 10 -58.74 33.98 6.09
C ARG A 10 -57.71 35.01 6.58
N SER A 11 -56.42 34.71 6.41
CA SER A 11 -55.38 35.62 5.87
C SER A 11 -54.01 34.93 5.98
N THR A 12 -53.48 34.34 4.90
CA THR A 12 -52.44 34.92 4.01
C THR A 12 -51.13 35.31 4.69
N SER A 13 -50.06 34.56 4.41
CA SER A 13 -48.70 35.03 4.11
C SER A 13 -47.79 33.80 3.84
N PRO A 14 -46.57 33.96 3.33
CA PRO A 14 -46.28 33.83 1.90
C PRO A 14 -45.40 32.61 1.59
N GLY A 15 -45.24 32.30 0.30
CA GLY A 15 -44.49 31.17 -0.22
C GLY A 15 -43.13 30.97 0.44
N ALA A 16 -42.98 29.82 1.09
CA ALA A 16 -41.68 29.27 1.45
C ALA A 16 -40.97 28.86 0.15
N THR A 17 -40.15 29.77 -0.37
CA THR A 17 -39.15 29.49 -1.39
C THR A 17 -38.35 28.28 -0.96
N ARG A 18 -38.37 27.22 -1.78
CA ARG A 18 -37.44 26.10 -1.68
C ARG A 18 -36.03 26.68 -1.76
N ARG A 19 -35.39 26.88 -0.61
CA ARG A 19 -33.95 27.11 -0.53
C ARG A 19 -33.28 25.79 -0.88
N THR A 20 -32.91 25.66 -2.14
CA THR A 20 -31.89 24.72 -2.59
C THR A 20 -30.65 24.96 -1.72
N PRO A 21 -30.07 23.94 -1.06
CA PRO A 21 -28.78 24.13 -0.42
C PRO A 21 -27.76 24.46 -1.52
N ALA A 22 -27.07 25.58 -1.34
CA ALA A 22 -26.03 26.04 -2.22
C ALA A 22 -24.99 24.94 -2.43
N ALA A 23 -24.65 24.67 -3.69
CA ALA A 23 -23.57 23.77 -4.06
C ALA A 23 -22.28 24.20 -3.35
N ALA A 24 -21.68 23.27 -2.61
CA ALA A 24 -20.39 23.48 -1.99
C ALA A 24 -19.33 23.82 -3.05
N PRO A 25 -18.41 24.77 -2.79
CA PRO A 25 -17.36 25.10 -3.74
C PRO A 25 -16.49 23.87 -3.98
N ALA A 26 -16.29 23.52 -5.26
CA ALA A 26 -15.45 22.40 -5.67
C ALA A 26 -14.08 22.48 -4.98
N ALA A 27 -13.79 21.48 -4.15
CA ALA A 27 -12.51 21.36 -3.47
C ALA A 27 -11.39 21.35 -4.51
N ARG A 28 -10.57 22.39 -4.46
CA ARG A 28 -9.43 22.62 -5.34
C ARG A 28 -8.49 21.41 -5.20
N ALA A 29 -8.30 20.67 -6.29
CA ALA A 29 -7.48 19.47 -6.32
C ALA A 29 -6.10 19.73 -5.68
N PRO A 30 -5.60 18.84 -4.80
CA PRO A 30 -4.28 19.02 -4.20
C PRO A 30 -3.24 19.07 -5.33
N ARG A 31 -2.43 20.13 -5.34
CA ARG A 31 -1.28 20.26 -6.26
C ARG A 31 -0.48 18.96 -6.19
N ARG A 32 -0.45 18.22 -7.31
CA ARG A 32 0.36 17.01 -7.45
C ARG A 32 1.79 17.35 -7.04
N ARG A 33 2.20 16.93 -5.83
CA ARG A 33 3.62 16.92 -5.47
C ARG A 33 4.28 15.99 -6.48
N ARG A 34 5.08 16.57 -7.39
CA ARG A 34 5.93 15.83 -8.34
C ARG A 34 6.56 14.67 -7.58
N ALA A 35 6.37 13.45 -8.07
CA ALA A 35 7.20 12.34 -7.66
C ALA A 35 8.68 12.73 -7.89
N PRO A 36 9.61 12.32 -7.02
CA PRO A 36 11.03 12.53 -7.34
C PRO A 36 11.27 11.85 -8.68
N ALA A 37 11.65 12.67 -9.68
CA ALA A 37 12.02 12.18 -10.99
C ALA A 37 13.25 11.30 -10.79
N CYS A 38 13.14 10.01 -11.12
CA CYS A 38 14.29 9.16 -11.36
C CYS A 38 14.99 9.74 -12.60
N SER A 39 15.87 10.72 -12.36
CA SER A 39 16.55 11.48 -13.40
C SER A 39 18.03 11.36 -13.20
N ARG A 40 18.60 10.32 -13.82
CA ARG A 40 19.93 10.44 -14.41
C ARG A 40 19.84 9.88 -15.81
N ALA A 41 19.86 10.79 -16.77
CA ALA A 41 20.07 10.50 -18.17
C ALA A 41 21.42 9.77 -18.31
N ALA A 42 21.42 8.69 -19.06
CA ALA A 42 22.64 8.01 -19.47
C ALA A 42 23.30 8.85 -20.57
N GLU A 43 24.19 9.76 -20.19
CA GLU A 43 25.11 10.40 -21.12
C GLU A 43 26.30 9.46 -21.37
N GLY A 44 26.50 9.11 -22.64
CA GLY A 44 27.74 8.63 -23.29
C GLY A 44 28.63 7.58 -22.58
N LEU A 45 28.74 6.38 -23.17
CA LEU A 45 29.84 5.46 -22.83
C LEU A 45 31.11 5.83 -23.63
N PRO A 46 32.25 6.17 -22.99
CA PRO A 46 33.52 6.24 -23.67
C PRO A 46 34.08 4.84 -23.92
N ALA A 47 34.61 4.64 -25.13
CA ALA A 47 35.28 3.44 -25.59
C ALA A 47 36.77 3.51 -25.26
N SER A 48 37.23 2.76 -24.26
CA SER A 48 38.58 2.15 -24.19
C SER A 48 38.77 1.48 -22.84
N ALA A 49 39.14 0.20 -22.88
CA ALA A 49 39.28 -0.69 -21.74
C ALA A 49 40.64 -0.52 -21.04
N GLU A 50 40.64 -0.02 -19.82
CA GLU A 50 41.60 -0.39 -18.78
C GLU A 50 40.82 -0.86 -17.55
N ALA A 51 41.27 -1.93 -16.90
CA ALA A 51 40.56 -2.54 -15.79
C ALA A 51 40.53 -1.56 -14.60
N PRO A 52 39.35 -1.06 -14.19
CA PRO A 52 39.30 -0.04 -13.15
C PRO A 52 39.67 -0.65 -11.80
N GLU A 53 40.51 0.06 -11.05
CA GLU A 53 40.65 -0.12 -9.61
C GLU A 53 39.26 -0.22 -8.97
N LEU A 54 39.15 -1.05 -7.93
CA LEU A 54 37.92 -1.57 -7.34
C LEU A 54 36.81 -0.53 -7.02
N LEU A 55 36.10 -0.10 -8.07
CA LEU A 55 34.77 0.52 -8.15
C LEU A 55 34.49 1.75 -7.27
N ASP A 56 34.72 2.94 -7.83
CA ASP A 56 34.10 4.24 -7.43
C ASP A 56 32.58 4.32 -7.74
N VAL A 57 31.87 3.18 -7.69
CA VAL A 57 30.42 3.15 -7.92
C VAL A 57 29.71 3.36 -6.59
N PRO A 58 28.85 4.39 -6.45
CA PRO A 58 28.04 4.60 -5.25
C PRO A 58 27.23 3.35 -4.94
N ARG A 59 27.08 3.00 -3.65
CA ARG A 59 26.37 1.76 -3.23
C ARG A 59 24.99 1.61 -3.89
N ALA A 60 24.27 2.70 -4.11
CA ALA A 60 22.94 2.69 -4.75
C ALA A 60 22.95 2.29 -6.24
N GLY A 61 24.09 2.39 -6.93
CA GLY A 61 24.25 2.03 -8.34
C GLY A 61 24.95 0.70 -8.58
N ARG A 62 25.27 -0.06 -7.51
CA ARG A 62 25.98 -1.33 -7.64
C ARG A 62 25.04 -2.45 -8.06
N ILE A 63 25.52 -3.31 -8.95
CA ILE A 63 24.83 -4.55 -9.36
C ILE A 63 25.50 -5.72 -8.64
N HIS A 64 24.73 -6.50 -7.89
CA HIS A 64 25.23 -7.67 -7.17
C HIS A 64 25.11 -8.93 -8.02
N VAL A 65 26.15 -9.77 -7.98
CA VAL A 65 26.25 -10.97 -8.83
C VAL A 65 26.33 -12.22 -7.96
N ASN A 66 25.33 -13.10 -8.06
CA ASN A 66 25.34 -14.40 -7.38
C ASN A 66 25.97 -15.50 -8.26
N ARG A 67 25.81 -15.40 -9.59
CA ARG A 67 26.32 -16.35 -10.58
C ARG A 67 26.88 -15.59 -11.76
N ASN A 68 27.93 -16.12 -12.37
CA ASN A 68 28.55 -15.53 -13.55
C ASN A 68 27.54 -15.44 -14.71
N LEU A 69 27.38 -14.26 -15.28
CA LEU A 69 26.52 -13.99 -16.44
C LEU A 69 27.30 -13.16 -17.45
N ARG A 70 27.45 -13.68 -18.68
CA ARG A 70 28.10 -12.95 -19.77
C ARG A 70 27.05 -12.07 -20.46
N MET A 71 27.05 -10.77 -20.17
CA MET A 71 26.06 -9.84 -20.74
C MET A 71 26.09 -9.81 -22.27
N ALA A 72 27.26 -9.99 -22.89
CA ALA A 72 27.41 -10.04 -24.34
C ALA A 72 26.64 -11.20 -25.02
N SER A 73 26.33 -12.29 -24.31
CA SER A 73 25.54 -13.41 -24.89
C SER A 73 24.02 -13.22 -24.79
N VAL A 74 23.56 -12.20 -24.07
CA VAL A 74 22.12 -11.96 -23.85
C VAL A 74 21.55 -11.20 -25.04
N ARG A 75 20.63 -11.81 -25.79
CA ARG A 75 19.99 -11.19 -26.97
C ARG A 75 18.72 -10.41 -26.67
N ALA A 76 18.07 -10.69 -25.54
CA ALA A 76 16.83 -10.06 -25.13
C ALA A 76 16.78 -9.93 -23.61
N ILE A 77 16.17 -8.84 -23.13
CA ILE A 77 15.94 -8.58 -21.72
C ILE A 77 14.43 -8.38 -21.54
N GLY A 78 13.81 -9.27 -20.78
CA GLY A 78 12.43 -9.11 -20.36
C GLY A 78 12.36 -8.32 -19.06
N PHE A 79 11.44 -7.38 -18.98
CA PHE A 79 11.15 -6.65 -17.75
C PHE A 79 9.78 -7.06 -17.22
N ASP A 80 9.71 -7.30 -15.92
CA ASP A 80 8.44 -7.32 -15.21
C ASP A 80 7.93 -5.89 -15.02
N MET A 81 6.61 -5.71 -14.86
CA MET A 81 6.00 -4.39 -14.73
C MET A 81 5.97 -3.96 -13.26
N ASP A 82 5.23 -4.66 -12.42
CA ASP A 82 4.94 -4.24 -11.05
C ASP A 82 6.14 -4.46 -10.12
N HIS A 83 6.49 -3.45 -9.33
CA HIS A 83 7.68 -3.47 -8.45
C HIS A 83 9.04 -3.59 -9.16
N THR A 84 9.06 -3.63 -10.50
CA THR A 84 10.28 -3.61 -11.33
C THR A 84 10.38 -2.32 -12.13
N LEU A 85 9.51 -2.11 -13.13
CA LEU A 85 9.43 -0.83 -13.85
C LEU A 85 8.56 0.18 -13.10
N ALA A 86 7.43 -0.28 -12.58
CA ALA A 86 6.50 0.50 -11.77
C ALA A 86 6.91 0.47 -10.29
N CYS A 87 7.71 1.45 -9.89
CA CYS A 87 8.14 1.62 -8.50
C CYS A 87 7.06 2.30 -7.65
N TYR A 88 6.26 1.50 -6.96
CA TYR A 88 5.23 2.02 -6.05
C TYR A 88 5.82 2.59 -4.75
N ARG A 89 5.13 3.59 -4.19
CA ARG A 89 5.41 4.06 -2.83
C ARG A 89 4.89 3.01 -1.84
N ARG A 90 5.82 2.32 -1.18
CA ARG A 90 5.55 1.18 -0.29
C ARG A 90 4.46 1.45 0.75
N LYS A 91 4.65 2.44 1.63
CA LYS A 91 3.72 2.75 2.74
C LYS A 91 2.25 2.95 2.31
N PRO A 92 1.93 3.87 1.38
CA PRO A 92 0.53 4.08 0.98
C PRO A 92 -0.05 2.91 0.18
N PHE A 93 0.77 2.19 -0.60
CA PHE A 93 0.31 1.03 -1.36
C PHE A 93 -0.08 -0.13 -0.43
N GLU A 94 0.75 -0.44 0.55
CA GLU A 94 0.47 -1.50 1.53
C GLU A 94 -0.71 -1.13 2.43
N ALA A 95 -0.83 0.13 2.85
CA ALA A 95 -1.98 0.61 3.62
C ALA A 95 -3.31 0.43 2.85
N LEU A 96 -3.32 0.81 1.57
CA LEU A 96 -4.49 0.60 0.71
C LEU A 96 -4.82 -0.90 0.57
N ALA A 97 -3.80 -1.75 0.35
CA ALA A 97 -4.02 -3.18 0.26
C ALA A 97 -4.62 -3.76 1.54
N PHE A 98 -4.19 -3.28 2.71
CA PHE A 98 -4.73 -3.67 4.01
C PHE A 98 -6.19 -3.25 4.20
N GLU A 99 -6.54 -2.00 3.85
CA GLU A 99 -7.92 -1.51 3.89
C GLU A 99 -8.85 -2.33 2.99
N GLN A 100 -8.39 -2.65 1.77
CA GLN A 100 -9.16 -3.49 0.84
C GLN A 100 -9.30 -4.93 1.33
N ALA A 101 -8.28 -5.48 1.98
CA ALA A 101 -8.35 -6.80 2.61
C ALA A 101 -9.37 -6.82 3.75
N GLN A 102 -9.38 -5.79 4.62
CA GLN A 102 -10.37 -5.66 5.69
C GLN A 102 -11.81 -5.62 5.16
N ALA A 103 -12.05 -4.85 4.10
CA ALA A 103 -13.38 -4.77 3.48
C ALA A 103 -13.84 -6.15 2.95
N LYS A 104 -12.94 -6.92 2.33
CA LYS A 104 -13.22 -8.29 1.87
C LYS A 104 -13.52 -9.24 3.02
N VAL A 105 -12.74 -9.17 4.10
CA VAL A 105 -12.94 -10.00 5.30
C VAL A 105 -14.28 -9.70 5.96
N ALA A 106 -14.68 -8.43 6.04
CA ALA A 106 -16.00 -8.06 6.54
C ALA A 106 -17.13 -8.58 5.63
N ALA A 107 -16.96 -8.56 4.31
CA ALA A 107 -17.93 -9.14 3.37
C ALA A 107 -18.08 -10.67 3.52
N LEU A 108 -17.07 -11.37 4.05
CA LEU A 108 -17.12 -12.80 4.36
C LEU A 108 -17.83 -13.12 5.68
N GLY A 109 -18.36 -12.13 6.39
CA GLY A 109 -19.10 -12.32 7.64
C GLY A 109 -18.23 -12.43 8.90
N TYR A 110 -16.97 -12.00 8.83
CA TYR A 110 -16.12 -11.93 10.03
C TYR A 110 -16.62 -10.85 11.02
N PRO A 111 -16.29 -10.98 12.32
CA PRO A 111 -16.70 -10.03 13.34
C PRO A 111 -16.25 -8.59 13.02
N ARG A 112 -17.08 -7.60 13.39
CA ARG A 112 -16.85 -6.18 13.06
C ARG A 112 -15.60 -5.62 13.72
N GLU A 113 -15.14 -6.23 14.80
CA GLU A 113 -13.90 -5.92 15.51
C GLU A 113 -12.68 -6.02 14.57
N THR A 114 -12.75 -6.85 13.53
CA THR A 114 -11.69 -7.00 12.52
C THR A 114 -11.46 -5.71 11.72
N LEU A 115 -12.49 -4.85 11.59
CA LEU A 115 -12.39 -3.54 10.94
C LEU A 115 -11.70 -2.48 11.80
N ALA A 116 -11.51 -2.75 13.10
CA ALA A 116 -10.78 -1.86 13.99
C ALA A 116 -9.25 -2.09 13.94
N LEU A 117 -8.80 -3.11 13.22
CA LEU A 117 -7.38 -3.41 13.06
C LEU A 117 -6.69 -2.27 12.29
N ARG A 118 -5.55 -1.82 12.82
CA ARG A 118 -4.73 -0.78 12.20
C ARG A 118 -3.52 -1.40 11.52
N TYR A 119 -3.19 -0.88 10.33
CA TYR A 119 -1.98 -1.27 9.63
C TYR A 119 -0.75 -0.70 10.34
N ASP A 120 0.19 -1.58 10.69
CA ASP A 120 1.52 -1.21 11.19
C ASP A 120 2.59 -1.62 10.16
N PRO A 121 3.23 -0.66 9.47
CA PRO A 121 4.24 -0.94 8.44
C PRO A 121 5.57 -1.46 9.00
N ASP A 122 5.82 -1.32 10.31
CA ASP A 122 7.09 -1.68 10.93
C ASP A 122 7.03 -3.07 11.62
N PHE A 123 5.82 -3.63 11.80
CA PHE A 123 5.64 -4.95 12.39
C PHE A 123 6.05 -6.11 11.48
N VAL A 124 5.77 -6.00 10.17
CA VAL A 124 6.06 -7.06 9.18
C VAL A 124 7.20 -6.71 8.25
N ILE A 125 7.98 -7.74 7.88
CA ILE A 125 9.03 -7.64 6.87
C ILE A 125 8.80 -8.66 5.74
N ARG A 126 9.39 -8.42 4.57
CA ARG A 126 9.35 -9.38 3.46
C ARG A 126 10.08 -10.67 3.83
N GLY A 127 9.50 -11.81 3.44
CA GLY A 127 10.11 -13.13 3.61
C GLY A 127 9.71 -13.88 4.89
N LEU A 128 8.72 -13.37 5.64
CA LEU A 128 8.12 -14.11 6.74
C LEU A 128 7.22 -15.24 6.23
N ILE A 129 7.13 -16.32 7.01
CA ILE A 129 6.29 -17.48 6.72
C ILE A 129 5.09 -17.47 7.67
N VAL A 130 3.89 -17.65 7.13
CA VAL A 130 2.65 -17.72 7.91
C VAL A 130 2.22 -19.18 8.06
N ASP A 131 2.29 -19.70 9.29
CA ASP A 131 1.72 -20.99 9.66
C ASP A 131 0.21 -20.82 9.88
N ARG A 132 -0.56 -21.26 8.88
CA ARG A 132 -2.04 -21.21 8.91
C ARG A 132 -2.67 -22.16 9.92
N ARG A 133 -1.98 -23.24 10.30
CA ARG A 133 -2.52 -24.27 11.21
C ARG A 133 -2.42 -23.80 12.65
N ARG A 134 -1.30 -23.20 13.04
CA ARG A 134 -1.07 -22.72 14.42
C ARG A 134 -1.25 -21.21 14.60
N GLY A 135 -1.42 -20.46 13.50
CA GLY A 135 -1.55 -19.00 13.54
C GLY A 135 -0.24 -18.29 13.86
N ASN A 136 0.89 -18.87 13.47
CA ASN A 136 2.22 -18.33 13.79
C ASN A 136 2.83 -17.59 12.58
N ILE A 137 3.66 -16.60 12.88
CA ILE A 137 4.47 -15.87 11.91
C ILE A 137 5.94 -16.19 12.22
N LEU A 138 6.64 -16.78 11.27
CA LEU A 138 7.98 -17.33 11.44
C LEU A 138 8.98 -16.59 10.56
N LYS A 139 10.13 -16.24 11.14
CA LYS A 139 11.34 -15.85 10.42
C LYS A 139 12.30 -17.03 10.46
N MET A 140 12.54 -17.64 9.31
CA MET A 140 13.38 -18.83 9.18
C MET A 140 14.71 -18.50 8.53
N ASP A 141 15.74 -19.29 8.85
CA ASP A 141 17.02 -19.27 8.16
C ASP A 141 16.99 -20.11 6.87
N ARG A 142 18.05 -20.06 6.05
CA ARG A 142 18.26 -20.87 4.84
C ARG A 142 18.16 -22.39 5.10
N HIS A 143 18.38 -22.83 6.32
CA HIS A 143 18.28 -24.23 6.75
C HIS A 143 16.91 -24.58 7.36
N HIS A 144 15.92 -23.70 7.23
CA HIS A 144 14.57 -23.88 7.76
C HIS A 144 14.49 -23.98 9.29
N TYR A 145 15.43 -23.38 10.02
CA TYR A 145 15.31 -23.20 11.46
C TYR A 145 14.58 -21.90 11.80
N ALA A 146 13.66 -21.94 12.75
CA ALA A 146 12.91 -20.76 13.22
C ALA A 146 13.82 -19.86 14.08
N VAL A 147 14.28 -18.75 13.49
CA VAL A 147 15.10 -17.75 14.18
C VAL A 147 14.22 -16.90 15.11
N GLN A 148 13.06 -16.48 14.61
CA GLN A 148 12.06 -15.76 15.39
C GLN A 148 10.66 -16.28 15.07
N ALA A 149 9.81 -16.32 16.07
CA ALA A 149 8.42 -16.75 15.93
C ALA A 149 7.49 -15.83 16.72
N PHE A 150 6.32 -15.59 16.17
CA PHE A 150 5.23 -14.82 16.76
C PHE A 150 3.93 -15.62 16.65
N HIS A 151 3.05 -15.48 17.62
CA HIS A 151 1.66 -15.92 17.55
C HIS A 151 0.77 -14.67 17.52
N GLY A 152 0.17 -14.38 16.36
CA GLY A 152 -0.40 -13.06 16.11
C GLY A 152 0.66 -11.96 16.27
N THR A 153 0.48 -11.05 17.23
CA THR A 153 1.42 -9.98 17.58
C THR A 153 2.36 -10.32 18.74
N ARG A 154 2.16 -11.46 19.41
CA ARG A 154 2.94 -11.85 20.58
C ARG A 154 4.17 -12.64 20.17
N LYS A 155 5.36 -12.18 20.59
CA LYS A 155 6.62 -12.89 20.37
C LYS A 155 6.65 -14.19 21.18
N LEU A 156 7.07 -15.29 20.55
CA LEU A 156 7.23 -16.57 21.21
C LEU A 156 8.64 -16.71 21.83
N PRO A 157 8.75 -17.26 23.05
CA PRO A 157 10.05 -17.55 23.66
C PRO A 157 10.79 -18.62 22.85
N PRO A 158 12.14 -18.66 22.91
CA PRO A 158 12.95 -19.60 22.13
C PRO A 158 12.53 -21.06 22.27
N GLU A 159 12.07 -21.47 23.45
CA GLU A 159 11.64 -22.84 23.78
C GLU A 159 10.37 -23.28 23.05
N MET A 160 9.55 -22.33 22.58
CA MET A 160 8.28 -22.59 21.89
C MET A 160 8.38 -22.37 20.37
N ARG A 161 9.58 -22.15 19.83
CA ARG A 161 9.80 -21.91 18.39
C ARG A 161 9.95 -23.20 17.61
#